data_AF-A0A8D9LUY4-F1
#
_entry.id   AF-A0A8D9LUY4-F1
#
_cell.length_a   1.000
_cell.length_b   1.000
_cell.length_c   1.000
_cell.angle_alpha   90.00
_cell.angle_beta   90.00
_cell.angle_gamma   90.00
#
_symmetry.space_group_name_H-M   'P 1'
#
loop_
_entity.id
_entity.type
_entity.pdbx_description
1 polymer ?
#
loop_
_entity_poly.entity_id
_entity_poly.type
_entity_poly.pdbx_seq_one_letter_code
_entity_poly.pdbx_strand_id
1 'polypeptide(L)'
;MLLGDSGHELSGKKASELVESYFEANEDEGSDNLVPVPQALIDTIGRTRKFIVKVSTHNLTGKTQTLTVTKVLTPEDPDIGVNLEESDGERVKRAAENIEGEEPKRAKCG
;
A
#
# COMPACT_ATOMS: atom_id res chain seq x y z
N MET A 1 -1.73 -4.95 -3.82
CA MET A 1 -2.18 -5.13 -5.21
C MET A 1 -3.48 -4.37 -5.40
N LEU A 2 -3.54 -3.60 -6.49
CA LEU A 2 -4.70 -2.87 -6.96
C LEU A 2 -5.01 -3.43 -8.35
N LEU A 3 -6.26 -3.82 -8.61
CA LEU A 3 -6.64 -4.44 -9.89
C LEU A 3 -7.76 -3.65 -10.54
N GLY A 4 -7.77 -3.64 -11.87
CA GLY A 4 -8.88 -3.23 -12.72
C GLY A 4 -9.66 -2.04 -12.17
N ASP A 5 -10.88 -2.32 -11.71
CA ASP A 5 -11.85 -1.34 -11.23
C ASP A 5 -11.33 -0.50 -10.07
N SER A 6 -10.71 -1.12 -9.05
CA SER A 6 -10.12 -0.36 -7.94
C SER A 6 -8.95 0.53 -8.41
N GLY A 7 -8.25 0.12 -9.47
CA GLY A 7 -7.24 0.94 -10.14
C GLY A 7 -7.85 2.18 -10.76
N HIS A 8 -8.95 1.99 -11.50
CA HIS A 8 -9.70 3.06 -12.12
C HIS A 8 -10.35 4.00 -11.10
N GLU A 9 -10.93 3.48 -10.02
CA GLU A 9 -11.51 4.28 -8.93
C GLU A 9 -10.45 5.17 -8.25
N LEU A 10 -9.22 4.68 -8.15
CA LEU A 10 -8.13 5.42 -7.52
C LEU A 10 -7.57 6.52 -8.43
N SER A 11 -7.28 6.19 -9.69
CA SER A 11 -6.62 7.09 -10.66
C SER A 11 -7.60 7.94 -11.47
N GLY A 12 -8.88 7.56 -11.50
CA GLY A 12 -9.89 8.12 -12.41
C GLY A 12 -9.73 7.69 -13.87
N LYS A 13 -8.78 6.79 -14.20
CA LYS A 13 -8.41 6.44 -15.58
C LYS A 13 -8.33 4.93 -15.79
N LYS A 14 -8.83 4.45 -16.93
CA LYS A 14 -8.64 3.05 -17.31
C LYS A 14 -7.17 2.79 -17.65
N ALA A 15 -6.73 1.54 -17.47
CA ALA A 15 -5.37 1.15 -17.83
C ALA A 15 -5.06 1.45 -19.31
N SER A 16 -6.02 1.23 -20.22
CA SER A 16 -5.85 1.53 -21.64
C SER A 16 -5.59 3.01 -21.90
N GLU A 17 -6.30 3.92 -21.23
CA GLU A 17 -6.10 5.36 -21.38
C GLU A 17 -4.72 5.80 -20.87
N LEU A 18 -4.24 5.18 -19.78
CA LEU A 18 -2.90 5.46 -19.25
C LEU A 18 -1.82 4.98 -20.21
N VAL A 19 -2.03 3.85 -20.87
CA VAL A 19 -1.10 3.32 -21.87
C VAL A 19 -1.12 4.17 -23.14
N GLU A 20 -2.30 4.55 -23.62
CA GLU A 20 -2.47 5.40 -24.82
C GLU A 20 -1.83 6.77 -24.60
N SER A 21 -2.16 7.46 -23.50
CA SER A 21 -1.55 8.76 -23.16
C SER A 21 -0.03 8.68 -22.97
N TYR A 22 0.48 7.54 -22.50
CA TYR A 22 1.92 7.30 -22.45
C TYR A 22 2.52 7.20 -23.86
N PHE A 23 1.91 6.49 -24.80
CA PHE A 23 2.45 6.40 -26.16
C PHE A 23 2.35 7.73 -26.93
N GLU A 24 1.20 8.41 -26.87
CA GLU A 24 0.99 9.70 -27.54
C GLU A 24 1.99 10.76 -27.05
N ALA A 25 2.26 10.81 -25.75
CA ALA A 25 3.20 11.78 -25.19
C ALA A 25 4.68 11.50 -25.56
N ASN A 26 4.97 10.33 -26.14
CA ASN A 26 6.34 9.86 -26.38
C ASN A 26 6.58 9.35 -27.81
N GLU A 27 5.65 9.61 -28.73
CA GLU A 27 5.68 9.07 -30.11
C GLU A 27 6.97 9.48 -30.86
N ASP A 28 7.54 10.65 -30.52
CA ASP A 28 8.74 11.22 -31.15
C ASP A 28 10.03 11.07 -30.32
N GLU A 29 9.98 10.36 -29.19
CA GLU A 29 11.10 10.30 -28.25
C GLU A 29 12.01 9.08 -28.50
N GLY A 30 13.31 9.34 -28.71
CA GLY A 30 14.34 8.31 -28.85
C GLY A 30 14.58 7.54 -27.55
N SER A 31 15.26 6.39 -27.63
CA SER A 31 15.44 5.44 -26.51
C SER A 31 16.12 6.00 -25.26
N ASP A 32 16.78 7.14 -25.36
CA ASP A 32 17.60 7.72 -24.29
C ASP A 32 16.87 8.78 -23.47
N ASN A 33 15.61 9.10 -23.82
CA ASN A 33 14.84 10.12 -23.13
C ASN A 33 14.05 9.55 -21.94
N LEU A 34 13.97 10.36 -20.88
CA LEU A 34 13.15 10.06 -19.71
C LEU A 34 11.68 10.33 -20.03
N VAL A 35 10.92 9.26 -20.26
CA VAL A 35 9.50 9.34 -20.53
C VAL A 35 8.72 9.82 -19.29
N PRO A 36 7.86 10.85 -19.40
CA PRO A 36 7.04 11.31 -18.30
C PRO A 36 6.01 10.25 -17.85
N VAL A 37 5.84 10.14 -16.53
CA VAL A 37 4.78 9.32 -15.92
C VAL A 37 3.42 10.00 -16.15
N PRO A 38 2.35 9.26 -16.50
CA PRO A 38 1.03 9.84 -16.68
C PRO A 38 0.55 10.65 -15.47
N GLN A 39 0.09 11.87 -15.72
CA GLN A 39 -0.31 12.82 -14.66
C GLN A 39 -1.36 12.24 -13.71
N ALA A 40 -2.30 11.43 -14.22
CA ALA A 40 -3.32 10.78 -13.41
C ALA A 40 -2.75 9.85 -12.33
N LEU A 41 -1.55 9.28 -12.52
CA LEU A 41 -0.86 8.49 -11.49
C LEU A 41 -0.17 9.39 -10.49
N ILE A 42 0.49 10.46 -10.96
CA ILE A 42 1.14 11.46 -10.09
C ILE A 42 0.12 12.07 -9.13
N ASP A 43 -1.07 12.39 -9.64
CA ASP A 43 -2.17 12.97 -8.85
C ASP A 43 -2.70 12.04 -7.75
N THR A 44 -2.37 10.74 -7.78
CA THR A 44 -2.73 9.83 -6.68
C THR A 44 -1.76 9.90 -5.51
N ILE A 45 -0.54 10.39 -5.74
CA ILE A 45 0.53 10.44 -4.72
C ILE A 45 0.19 11.51 -3.68
N GLY A 46 0.47 11.22 -2.41
CA GLY A 46 0.22 12.14 -1.31
C GLY A 46 -1.26 12.28 -0.90
N ARG A 47 -2.16 11.50 -1.50
CA ARG A 47 -3.59 11.49 -1.14
C ARG A 47 -3.89 10.41 -0.10
N THR A 48 -4.57 10.80 0.97
CA THR A 48 -5.13 9.86 1.95
C THR A 48 -6.45 9.29 1.43
N ARG A 49 -6.57 7.96 1.42
CA ARG A 49 -7.77 7.22 1.02
C ARG A 49 -8.05 6.09 2.00
N LYS A 50 -9.31 5.70 2.13
CA LYS A 50 -9.73 4.52 2.90
C LYS A 50 -9.94 3.35 1.93
N PHE A 51 -9.53 2.15 2.34
CA PHE A 51 -9.62 0.94 1.52
C PHE A 51 -10.15 -0.22 2.35
N ILE A 52 -10.92 -1.10 1.71
CA ILE A 52 -11.14 -2.46 2.21
C ILE A 52 -10.06 -3.34 1.58
N VAL A 53 -9.33 -4.09 2.42
CA VAL A 53 -8.23 -4.94 1.96
C VAL A 53 -8.45 -6.39 2.40
N LYS A 54 -8.10 -7.31 1.51
CA LYS A 54 -7.90 -8.72 1.85
C LYS A 54 -6.42 -8.96 2.10
N VAL A 55 -6.10 -9.56 3.25
CA VAL A 55 -4.74 -10.04 3.56
C VAL A 55 -4.67 -11.53 3.23
N SER A 56 -3.66 -11.95 2.48
CA SER A 56 -3.44 -13.36 2.19
C SER A 56 -1.95 -13.71 2.18
N THR A 57 -1.61 -14.87 2.71
CA THR A 57 -0.31 -15.49 2.46
C THR A 57 -0.28 -16.01 1.02
N HIS A 58 0.84 -15.80 0.34
CA HIS A 58 1.07 -16.37 -0.99
C HIS A 58 2.14 -17.44 -0.91
N ASN A 59 2.06 -18.46 -1.77
CA ASN A 59 2.99 -19.59 -1.81
C ASN A 59 4.32 -19.24 -2.51
N LEU A 60 4.84 -18.02 -2.29
CA LEU A 60 6.20 -17.66 -2.72
C LEU A 60 7.19 -18.12 -1.65
N THR A 61 8.41 -18.45 -2.06
CA THR A 61 9.48 -18.85 -1.15
C THR A 61 9.88 -17.65 -0.27
N GLY A 62 9.27 -17.51 0.90
CA GLY A 62 9.47 -16.39 1.82
C GLY A 62 8.25 -16.13 2.71
N LYS A 63 8.42 -15.35 3.79
CA LYS A 63 7.31 -14.95 4.68
C LYS A 63 6.70 -13.63 4.21
N THR A 64 6.11 -13.62 3.02
CA THR A 64 5.44 -12.42 2.47
C THR A 64 3.93 -12.53 2.59
N GLN A 65 3.28 -11.43 2.97
CA GLN A 65 1.83 -11.29 2.90
C GLN A 65 1.46 -10.35 1.75
N THR A 66 0.39 -10.68 1.05
CA THR A 66 -0.20 -9.85 0.00
C THR A 66 -1.40 -9.11 0.57
N LEU A 67 -1.39 -7.79 0.43
CA LEU A 67 -2.56 -6.94 0.65
C LEU A 67 -3.22 -6.66 -0.70
N THR A 68 -4.48 -7.06 -0.86
CA THR A 68 -5.24 -6.80 -2.08
C THR A 68 -6.39 -5.85 -1.75
N VAL A 69 -6.45 -4.72 -2.44
CA VAL A 69 -7.59 -3.80 -2.32
C VAL A 69 -8.80 -4.43 -2.99
N THR A 70 -9.89 -4.59 -2.25
CA THR A 70 -11.16 -5.11 -2.76
C THR A 70 -12.18 -4.00 -3.00
N LYS A 71 -12.05 -2.86 -2.29
CA LYS A 71 -12.90 -1.68 -2.49
C LYS A 71 -12.12 -0.41 -2.12
N VAL A 72 -12.21 0.61 -2.97
CA VAL A 72 -11.78 1.98 -2.64
C VAL A 72 -12.97 2.71 -2.03
N LEU A 73 -12.80 3.31 -0.85
CA LEU A 73 -13.87 4.06 -0.19
C LEU A 73 -13.75 5.55 -0.53
N THR A 74 -14.89 6.14 -0.86
CA THR A 74 -15.09 7.57 -1.02
C THR A 74 -15.38 8.22 0.34
N PRO A 75 -15.22 9.54 0.48
CA PRO A 75 -15.55 10.24 1.72
C PRO A 75 -17.03 10.10 2.14
N GLU A 76 -17.91 9.76 1.18
CA GLU A 76 -19.35 9.59 1.39
C GLU A 76 -19.71 8.16 1.85
N ASP A 77 -18.80 7.20 1.71
CA ASP A 77 -19.03 5.86 2.23
C ASP A 77 -19.13 5.92 3.77
N PRO A 78 -20.12 5.25 4.38
CA PRO A 78 -20.26 5.22 5.83
C PRO A 78 -19.00 4.61 6.45
N ASP A 79 -18.63 5.08 7.65
CA ASP A 79 -17.55 4.45 8.40
C ASP A 79 -17.94 3.00 8.67
N ILE A 80 -17.32 2.09 7.93
CA ILE A 80 -17.49 0.65 8.09
C ILE A 80 -16.80 0.32 9.41
N GLY A 81 -17.58 0.28 10.50
CA GLY A 81 -17.17 -0.32 11.76
C GLY A 81 -16.90 -1.80 11.49
N VAL A 82 -15.66 -2.10 11.09
CA VAL A 82 -15.23 -3.44 10.68
C VAL A 82 -15.30 -4.39 11.85
N ASN A 83 -16.46 -5.04 12.06
CA ASN A 83 -16.50 -6.36 12.68
C ASN A 83 -16.24 -7.38 11.57
N LEU A 84 -14.98 -7.48 11.15
CA LEU A 84 -14.53 -8.56 10.28
C LEU A 84 -14.32 -9.77 11.18
N GLU A 85 -15.21 -10.75 11.07
CA GLU A 85 -15.06 -12.07 11.68
C GLU A 85 -13.61 -12.54 11.45
N GLU A 86 -12.89 -12.75 12.56
CA GLU A 86 -11.51 -13.22 12.55
C GLU A 86 -11.49 -14.60 11.85
N SER A 87 -10.93 -14.66 10.64
CA SER A 87 -10.54 -15.95 10.08
C SER A 87 -9.36 -16.48 10.90
N ASP A 88 -9.54 -17.67 11.45
CA ASP A 88 -8.70 -18.37 12.44
C ASP A 88 -7.25 -18.55 11.95
N GLY A 89 -6.48 -17.46 12.02
CA GLY A 89 -5.06 -17.39 11.71
C GLY A 89 -4.28 -17.30 13.01
N GLU A 90 -3.75 -18.44 13.42
CA GLU A 90 -2.86 -18.69 14.56
C GLU A 90 -2.30 -17.44 15.27
N ARG A 91 -2.80 -17.22 16.50
CA ARG A 91 -2.36 -16.15 17.41
C ARG A 91 -0.86 -16.25 17.70
N VAL A 92 -0.04 -15.45 17.02
CA VAL A 92 1.33 -15.19 17.47
C VAL A 92 1.26 -14.24 18.66
N LYS A 93 1.47 -14.81 19.85
CA LYS A 93 1.55 -14.10 21.13
C LYS A 93 2.66 -13.04 21.06
N ARG A 94 2.32 -11.75 21.18
CA ARG A 94 3.30 -10.72 21.51
C ARG A 94 3.73 -10.94 22.96
N ALA A 95 4.97 -11.39 23.17
CA ALA A 95 5.62 -11.20 24.44
C ALA A 95 5.98 -9.71 24.53
N ALA A 96 5.32 -8.99 25.44
CA ALA A 96 5.78 -7.69 25.89
C ALA A 96 7.03 -7.95 26.74
N GLU A 97 8.21 -7.59 26.23
CA GLU A 97 9.40 -7.49 27.08
C GLU A 97 9.29 -6.16 27.84
N ASN A 98 8.96 -6.27 29.12
CA ASN A 98 8.88 -5.17 30.05
C ASN A 98 10.27 -4.55 30.22
N ILE A 99 10.34 -3.23 30.09
CA ILE A 99 11.49 -2.42 30.49
C ILE A 99 11.62 -2.52 32.01
N GLU A 100 12.69 -3.13 32.51
CA GLU A 100 13.12 -2.99 33.90
C GLU A 100 14.45 -2.23 33.91
N GLY A 101 14.45 -1.06 34.55
CA GLY A 101 15.62 -0.20 34.67
C GLY A 101 16.54 -0.68 35.78
N GLU A 102 17.83 -0.83 35.48
CA GLU A 102 18.90 -0.81 36.48
C GLU A 102 19.92 0.28 36.11
N GLU A 103 20.42 0.95 37.15
CA GLU A 103 21.12 2.24 37.15
C GLU A 103 22.47 2.27 36.41
N PRO A 104 22.88 3.43 35.83
CA PRO A 104 24.21 3.56 35.23
C PRO A 104 25.31 3.66 36.30
N LYS A 105 26.23 2.69 36.28
CA LYS A 105 27.43 2.67 37.14
C LYS A 105 28.32 3.89 36.85
N ARG A 106 28.46 4.76 37.85
CA ARG A 106 29.39 5.90 37.86
C ARG A 106 30.84 5.42 37.87
N ALA A 107 31.61 5.73 36.82
CA ALA A 107 33.06 5.55 36.82
C ALA A 107 33.73 6.61 37.73
N LYS A 108 34.67 6.19 38.57
CA LYS A 108 35.53 7.06 39.39
C LYS A 108 36.91 7.06 38.76
N CYS A 109 37.33 8.19 38.18
CA CYS A 109 38.70 8.41 37.75
C CYS A 109 39.54 8.69 39.00
N GLY A 110 40.59 7.89 39.20
CA GLY A 110 41.69 8.18 40.13
C GLY A 110 42.83 8.85 39.41
#